data_AF-A0A3C1YYI3-F1
#
_entry.id   AF-A0A3C1YYI3-F1
#
_cell.length_a   1.000
_cell.length_b   1.000
_cell.length_c   1.000
_cell.angle_alpha   90.00
_cell.angle_beta   90.00
_cell.angle_gamma   90.00
#
_symmetry.space_group_name_H-M   'P 1'
#
loop_
_entity.id
_entity.type
_entity.pdbx_description
1 polymer ?
#
loop_
_entity_poly.entity_id
_entity_poly.type
_entity_poly.pdbx_seq_one_letter_code
_entity_poly.pdbx_strand_id
1 'polypeptide(L)'
;MSLEQVTEAGRPATDDEAMLVRVQREDFSIDEELRRVRARSKRIGGIAIFLGTARDRSKGKDVDGITFEHYEGMAQKKLREIRERALKDFGAIELLILHRYGEIGIGDNIVLIIAGAEHRAE
;
A
#
# COMPACT_ATOMS: atom_id res chain seq x y z
N MET A 1 4.23 40.83 -12.59
CA MET A 1 4.81 39.77 -11.72
C MET A 1 4.11 39.82 -10.39
N SER A 2 3.24 38.86 -10.11
CA SER A 2 3.27 38.12 -8.83
C SER A 2 2.40 36.89 -9.02
N LEU A 3 3.05 35.72 -9.01
CA LEU A 3 2.40 34.42 -8.96
C LEU A 3 1.94 34.20 -7.52
N GLU A 4 0.63 34.21 -7.28
CA GLU A 4 0.08 33.64 -6.06
C GLU A 4 0.00 32.12 -6.23
N GLN A 5 0.65 31.47 -5.28
CA GLN A 5 0.85 30.03 -5.20
C GLN A 5 -0.49 29.33 -4.99
N VAL A 6 -1.00 28.68 -6.04
CA VAL A 6 -2.04 27.66 -5.88
C VAL A 6 -1.39 26.46 -5.22
N THR A 7 -1.57 26.33 -3.92
CA THR A 7 -1.31 25.06 -3.22
C THR A 7 -2.36 24.06 -3.71
N GLU A 8 -1.92 23.12 -4.54
CA GLU A 8 -2.76 22.01 -5.00
C GLU A 8 -3.08 21.14 -3.78
N ALA A 9 -4.19 21.43 -3.10
CA ALA A 9 -4.84 20.47 -2.22
C ALA A 9 -5.08 19.22 -3.08
N GLY A 10 -4.34 18.15 -2.78
CA GLY A 10 -4.27 16.94 -3.60
C GLY A 10 -5.66 16.50 -4.04
N ARG A 11 -5.80 16.26 -5.35
CA ARG A 11 -7.04 15.81 -5.98
C ARG A 11 -7.65 14.65 -5.15
N PRO A 12 -8.96 14.67 -4.86
CA PRO A 12 -9.58 13.56 -4.17
C PRO A 12 -9.38 12.28 -4.99
N ALA A 13 -8.94 11.22 -4.33
CA ALA A 13 -8.79 9.91 -4.97
C ALA A 13 -10.15 9.44 -5.49
N THR A 14 -10.17 8.82 -6.67
CA THR A 14 -11.37 8.09 -7.11
C THR A 14 -11.57 6.86 -6.22
N ASP A 15 -12.80 6.33 -6.16
CA ASP A 15 -13.09 5.12 -5.38
C ASP A 15 -12.16 3.95 -5.75
N ASP A 16 -11.83 3.82 -7.03
CA ASP A 16 -10.89 2.82 -7.54
C ASP A 16 -9.45 3.02 -7.00
N GLU A 17 -8.99 4.27 -6.90
CA GLU A 17 -7.66 4.58 -6.36
C GLU A 17 -7.62 4.42 -4.84
N ALA A 18 -8.71 4.78 -4.15
CA ALA A 18 -8.87 4.53 -2.72
C ALA A 18 -8.82 3.04 -2.39
N MET A 19 -9.27 2.17 -3.31
CA MET A 19 -9.16 0.72 -3.16
C MET A 19 -7.73 0.18 -3.36
N LEU A 20 -6.88 0.88 -4.12
CA LEU A 20 -5.49 0.50 -4.37
C LEU A 20 -4.53 0.99 -3.29
N VAL A 21 -4.85 2.09 -2.61
CA VAL A 21 -4.04 2.62 -1.51
C VAL A 21 -4.91 2.91 -0.29
N ARG A 22 -4.79 2.06 0.73
CA ARG A 22 -5.63 2.17 1.92
C ARG A 22 -4.95 1.74 3.21
N VAL A 23 -5.45 2.35 4.28
CA VAL A 23 -5.14 2.00 5.66
C VAL A 23 -6.45 1.55 6.29
N GLN A 24 -6.49 0.33 6.82
CA GLN A 24 -7.71 -0.30 7.35
C GLN A 24 -7.41 -1.05 8.64
N ARG A 25 -8.44 -1.44 9.41
CA ARG A 25 -8.24 -2.19 10.65
C ARG A 25 -8.28 -3.70 10.38
N GLU A 26 -9.22 -4.09 9.54
CA GLU A 26 -9.56 -5.47 9.21
C GLU A 26 -8.43 -6.17 8.46
N ASP A 27 -8.36 -7.49 8.58
CA ASP A 27 -7.46 -8.30 7.77
C ASP A 27 -7.83 -8.26 6.28
N PHE A 28 -6.94 -8.79 5.45
CA PHE A 28 -7.11 -8.83 3.99
C PHE A 28 -6.77 -10.19 3.40
N SER A 29 -7.41 -10.50 2.27
CA SER A 29 -7.10 -11.67 1.47
C SER A 29 -6.09 -11.31 0.38
N ILE A 30 -4.91 -11.94 0.42
CA ILE A 30 -3.87 -11.76 -0.60
C ILE A 30 -4.43 -12.10 -2.00
N ASP A 31 -5.23 -13.15 -2.11
CA ASP A 31 -5.81 -13.59 -3.38
C ASP A 31 -6.84 -12.61 -3.95
N GLU A 32 -7.59 -11.93 -3.10
CA GLU A 32 -8.53 -10.88 -3.52
C GLU A 32 -7.80 -9.66 -4.05
N GLU A 33 -6.78 -9.20 -3.32
CA GLU A 33 -6.00 -8.03 -3.72
C GLU A 33 -5.12 -8.31 -4.95
N LEU A 34 -4.59 -9.53 -5.08
CA LEU A 34 -3.89 -9.98 -6.27
C LEU A 34 -4.82 -9.96 -7.51
N ARG A 35 -6.06 -10.44 -7.36
CA ARG A 35 -7.06 -10.37 -8.43
C ARG A 35 -7.36 -8.92 -8.81
N ARG A 36 -7.45 -8.02 -7.84
CA ARG A 36 -7.67 -6.58 -8.07
C ARG A 36 -6.58 -5.98 -8.95
N VAL A 37 -5.30 -6.24 -8.63
CA VAL A 37 -4.16 -5.76 -9.44
C VAL A 37 -4.16 -6.37 -10.84
N ARG A 38 -4.36 -7.69 -10.96
CA ARG A 38 -4.41 -8.37 -12.27
C ARG A 38 -5.53 -7.87 -13.17
N ALA A 39 -6.64 -7.40 -12.60
CA ALA A 39 -7.76 -6.86 -13.35
C ALA A 39 -7.46 -5.49 -13.97
N ARG A 40 -6.42 -4.78 -13.52
CA ARG A 40 -6.09 -3.42 -13.98
C ARG A 40 -5.55 -3.36 -15.39
N SER A 41 -4.85 -4.40 -15.84
CA SER A 41 -4.30 -4.45 -17.19
C SER A 41 -3.95 -5.86 -17.62
N LYS A 42 -4.24 -6.19 -18.89
CA LYS A 42 -3.79 -7.44 -19.52
C LYS A 42 -2.30 -7.43 -19.90
N ARG A 43 -1.62 -6.29 -19.78
CA ARG A 43 -0.18 -6.15 -20.02
C ARG A 43 0.69 -6.62 -18.86
N ILE A 44 0.11 -6.88 -17.68
CA ILE A 44 0.87 -7.35 -16.52
C ILE A 44 1.38 -8.77 -16.83
N GLY A 45 2.69 -8.89 -17.02
CA GLY A 45 3.40 -10.15 -17.25
C GLY A 45 4.15 -10.65 -16.01
N GLY A 46 4.45 -9.76 -15.06
CA GLY A 46 5.11 -10.06 -13.78
C GLY A 46 4.40 -9.43 -12.60
N ILE A 47 4.40 -10.13 -11.45
CA ILE A 47 3.89 -9.61 -10.19
C ILE A 47 4.89 -9.91 -9.07
N ALA A 48 5.26 -8.88 -8.32
CA ALA A 48 6.01 -9.00 -7.08
C ALA A 48 5.10 -8.67 -5.89
N ILE A 49 5.16 -9.50 -4.85
CA ILE A 49 4.37 -9.32 -3.62
C ILE A 49 5.33 -9.20 -2.44
N PHE A 50 5.13 -8.16 -1.64
CA PHE A 50 5.69 -8.06 -0.31
C PHE A 50 4.56 -8.17 0.72
N LEU A 51 4.68 -9.15 1.61
CA LEU A 51 3.77 -9.37 2.73
C LEU A 51 4.55 -9.19 4.03
N GLY A 52 4.21 -8.18 4.82
CA GLY A 52 4.71 -8.03 6.17
C GLY A 52 3.73 -8.64 7.16
N THR A 53 4.24 -9.50 8.05
CA THR A 53 3.47 -10.15 9.13
C THR A 53 4.03 -9.77 10.49
N ALA A 54 3.20 -9.84 11.53
CA ALA A 54 3.63 -9.64 12.89
C ALA A 54 4.50 -10.81 13.36
N ARG A 55 5.65 -10.50 13.97
CA ARG A 55 6.59 -11.49 14.50
C ARG A 55 6.69 -11.39 16.01
N ASP A 56 6.90 -12.55 16.63
CA ASP A 56 7.01 -12.74 18.09
C ASP A 56 8.21 -12.03 18.74
N ARG A 57 9.19 -11.58 17.95
CA ARG A 57 10.39 -10.89 18.44
C ARG A 57 10.59 -9.52 17.81
N SER A 58 10.68 -8.50 18.66
CA SER A 58 11.03 -7.14 18.26
C SER A 58 12.05 -6.54 19.22
N LYS A 59 13.14 -5.98 18.67
CA LYS A 59 14.23 -5.35 19.45
C LYS A 59 14.81 -6.24 20.58
N GLY A 60 14.85 -7.56 20.37
CA GLY A 60 15.41 -8.52 21.33
C GLY A 60 14.50 -8.87 22.51
N LYS A 61 13.21 -8.51 22.46
CA LYS A 61 12.20 -8.91 23.44
C LYS A 61 11.09 -9.71 22.78
N ASP A 62 10.51 -10.64 23.52
CA ASP A 62 9.30 -11.35 23.14
C ASP A 62 8.10 -10.38 23.23
N VAL A 63 7.21 -10.42 22.25
CA VAL A 63 6.08 -9.51 22.10
C VAL A 63 4.83 -10.32 21.77
N ASP A 64 3.77 -10.18 22.56
CA ASP A 64 2.51 -10.94 22.39
C ASP A 64 1.57 -10.34 21.32
N GLY A 65 1.87 -9.13 20.85
CA GLY A 65 1.10 -8.43 19.81
C GLY A 65 1.64 -7.03 19.53
N ILE A 66 1.30 -6.47 18.36
CA ILE A 66 1.72 -5.11 17.98
C ILE A 66 0.48 -4.23 17.86
N THR A 67 0.47 -3.12 18.59
CA THR A 67 -0.54 -2.08 18.43
C THR A 67 0.04 -0.97 17.55
N PHE A 68 -0.61 -0.73 16.41
CA PHE A 68 -0.28 0.40 15.54
C PHE A 68 -1.33 1.49 15.72
N GLU A 69 -0.93 2.61 16.33
CA GLU A 69 -1.74 3.83 16.37
C GLU A 69 -1.63 4.59 15.04
N HIS A 70 -2.75 5.11 14.53
CA HIS A 70 -2.79 5.83 13.27
C HIS A 70 -3.15 7.30 13.47
N TYR A 71 -2.34 8.19 12.88
CA TYR A 71 -2.74 9.58 12.61
C TYR A 71 -3.53 9.61 11.31
N GLU A 72 -4.86 9.68 11.42
CA GLU A 72 -5.79 9.62 10.30
C GLU A 72 -5.45 10.65 9.20
N GLY A 73 -5.37 10.18 7.96
CA GLY A 73 -5.18 10.99 6.75
C GLY A 73 -3.73 11.18 6.29
N MET A 74 -2.76 11.30 7.20
CA MET A 74 -1.37 11.55 6.80
C MET A 74 -0.72 10.32 6.16
N ALA A 75 -0.88 9.14 6.76
CA ALA A 75 -0.23 7.94 6.19
C ALA A 75 -0.83 7.61 4.81
N GLN A 76 -2.14 7.69 4.64
CA GLN A 76 -2.75 7.40 3.34
C GLN A 76 -2.26 8.36 2.24
N LYS A 77 -2.09 9.65 2.56
CA LYS A 77 -1.47 10.61 1.63
C LYS A 77 -0.04 10.19 1.26
N LYS A 78 0.79 9.81 2.24
CA LYS A 78 2.16 9.36 1.97
C LYS A 78 2.23 8.06 1.17
N LEU A 79 1.35 7.11 1.42
CA LEU A 79 1.28 5.88 0.64
C LEU A 79 0.88 6.17 -0.81
N ARG A 80 -0.02 7.14 -1.05
CA ARG A 80 -0.37 7.59 -2.41
C ARG A 80 0.83 8.21 -3.12
N GLU A 81 1.56 9.11 -2.45
CA GLU A 81 2.78 9.71 -2.99
C GLU A 81 3.84 8.63 -3.35
N ILE A 82 3.98 7.59 -2.51
CA ILE A 82 4.87 6.45 -2.79
C ILE A 82 4.41 5.68 -4.02
N ARG A 83 3.11 5.40 -4.14
CA ARG A 83 2.54 4.72 -5.31
C ARG A 83 2.77 5.49 -6.60
N GLU A 84 2.44 6.77 -6.61
CA GLU A 84 2.62 7.63 -7.78
C GLU A 84 4.08 7.64 -8.24
N ARG A 85 5.02 7.77 -7.29
CA ARG A 85 6.45 7.70 -7.58
C ARG A 85 6.84 6.33 -8.13
N ALA A 86 6.35 5.24 -7.55
CA ALA A 86 6.72 3.91 -7.98
C ALA A 86 6.26 3.63 -9.43
N LEU A 87 5.02 4.03 -9.76
CA LEU A 87 4.48 3.92 -11.13
C LEU A 87 5.29 4.75 -12.13
N LYS A 88 5.73 5.95 -11.72
CA LYS A 88 6.49 6.85 -12.58
C LYS A 88 7.95 6.43 -12.76
N ASP A 89 8.62 6.06 -11.69
CA ASP A 89 10.07 5.92 -11.64
C ASP A 89 10.56 4.52 -12.02
N PHE A 90 9.73 3.48 -11.83
CA PHE A 90 10.11 2.08 -12.08
C PHE A 90 9.36 1.40 -13.23
N GLY A 91 8.37 2.07 -13.84
CA GLY A 91 7.62 1.50 -14.98
C GLY A 91 6.62 0.42 -14.57
N ALA A 92 6.28 0.31 -13.28
CA ALA A 92 5.18 -0.53 -12.83
C ALA A 92 3.86 -0.09 -13.48
N ILE A 93 3.05 -1.07 -13.91
CA ILE A 93 1.73 -0.85 -14.49
C ILE A 93 0.71 -0.54 -13.39
N GLU A 94 0.82 -1.22 -12.26
CA GLU A 94 -0.04 -1.00 -11.11
C GLU A 94 0.70 -1.29 -9.81
N LEU A 95 0.36 -0.54 -8.76
CA LEU A 95 0.83 -0.79 -7.41
C LEU A 95 -0.34 -0.69 -6.43
N LEU A 96 -0.55 -1.75 -5.66
CA LEU A 96 -1.44 -1.77 -4.51
C LEU A 96 -0.61 -1.69 -3.22
N ILE A 97 -1.06 -0.85 -2.28
CA ILE A 97 -0.48 -0.72 -0.95
C ILE A 97 -1.60 -0.73 0.09
N LEU A 98 -1.61 -1.75 0.95
CA LEU A 98 -2.54 -1.91 2.05
C LEU A 98 -1.75 -2.00 3.35
N HIS A 99 -2.10 -1.18 4.33
CA HIS A 99 -1.51 -1.28 5.67
C HIS A 99 -2.61 -1.40 6.73
N ARG A 100 -2.43 -2.32 7.67
CA ARG A 100 -3.32 -2.51 8.81
C ARG A 100 -2.93 -1.64 10.01
N TYR A 101 -3.91 -1.20 10.78
CA TYR A 101 -3.69 -0.53 12.06
C TYR A 101 -4.56 -1.15 13.16
N GLY A 102 -4.31 -0.75 14.41
CA GLY A 102 -4.97 -1.31 15.58
C GLY A 102 -4.20 -2.51 16.13
N GLU A 103 -4.93 -3.43 16.75
CA GLU A 103 -4.40 -4.63 17.37
C GLU A 103 -4.13 -5.70 16.31
N ILE A 104 -2.88 -6.13 16.22
CA ILE A 104 -2.44 -7.17 15.29
C ILE A 104 -1.76 -8.29 16.09
N GLY A 105 -2.31 -9.49 15.97
CA GLY A 105 -1.79 -10.69 16.63
C GLY A 105 -0.52 -11.18 15.95
N ILE A 106 0.31 -11.92 16.69
CA ILE A 106 1.51 -12.55 16.10
C ILE A 106 1.10 -13.52 15.00
N GLY A 107 1.80 -13.45 13.86
CA GLY A 107 1.50 -14.22 12.66
C GLY A 107 0.51 -13.54 11.70
N ASP A 108 -0.26 -12.55 12.17
CA ASP A 108 -1.23 -11.85 11.33
C ASP A 108 -0.55 -10.95 10.31
N ASN A 109 -1.27 -10.68 9.22
CA ASN A 109 -0.82 -9.73 8.20
C ASN A 109 -0.82 -8.30 8.74
N ILE A 110 0.19 -7.52 8.36
CA ILE A 110 0.30 -6.08 8.69
C ILE A 110 0.22 -5.26 7.41
N VAL A 111 1.02 -5.61 6.40
CA VAL A 111 1.17 -4.80 5.20
C VAL A 111 1.23 -5.70 3.98
N LEU A 112 0.57 -5.27 2.91
CA LEU A 112 0.60 -5.91 1.61
C LEU A 112 0.94 -4.87 0.55
N ILE A 113 1.98 -5.18 -0.21
CA ILE A 113 2.37 -4.42 -1.41
C ILE A 113 2.35 -5.38 -2.58
N ILE A 114 1.64 -5.03 -3.65
CA ILE A 114 1.58 -5.81 -4.88
C ILE A 114 1.95 -4.88 -6.04
N ALA A 115 3.09 -5.16 -6.68
CA ALA A 115 3.54 -4.47 -7.89
C ALA A 115 3.28 -5.36 -9.10
N GLY A 116 2.55 -4.85 -10.09
CA GLY A 116 2.35 -5.49 -11.38
C GLY A 116 3.10 -4.73 -12.48
N ALA A 117 3.87 -5.44 -13.29
CA ALA A 117 4.67 -4.86 -14.37
C ALA A 117 4.64 -5.74 -15.62
N GLU A 118 5.13 -5.21 -16.75
CA GLU A 118 5.18 -5.95 -18.02
C GLU A 118 6.24 -7.06 -17.98
N HIS A 119 7.42 -6.75 -17.44
CA HIS A 119 8.46 -7.75 -17.15
C HIS A 119 8.85 -7.69 -15.67
N ARG A 120 9.74 -8.60 -15.26
CA ARG A 120 10.08 -8.84 -13.85
C ARG A 120 11.14 -7.89 -13.27
N ALA A 121 11.79 -7.08 -14.10
CA ALA A 121 12.94 -6.26 -13.68
C ALA A 121 12.49 -4.88 -13.18
N GLU A 122 11.34 -4.44 -13.67
CA GLU A 122 10.53 -3.29 -13.31
C GLU A 122 9.78 -3.52 -11.99
#